data_AF-B1Z8Z2-F1
#
_entry.id   AF-B1Z8Z2-F1
#
_cell.length_a   1.000
_cell.length_b   1.000
_cell.length_c   1.000
_cell.angle_alpha   90.00
_cell.angle_beta   90.00
_cell.angle_gamma   90.00
#
_symmetry.space_group_name_H-M   'P 1'
#
loop_
_entity.id
_entity.type
_entity.pdbx_description
1 polymer ?
#
loop_
_entity_poly.entity_id
_entity_poly.type
_entity_poly.pdbx_seq_one_letter_code
_entity_poly.pdbx_strand_id
1 'polypeptide(L)'
;MRTIVYADGGCDPNPGPGGWGVVIQDPAGTVELHGGDRATTNNRMELTAAIRALEHFPEGASIEMRCDSQYVVKSVTEWMRGWKARGWRTATGPVKNIDLMQRLDALAAARDVRWTWVRGHAGEAGNERADRLAALGRREALSGTTSGEATLSPADPVPAPPVPSPAHTKTVQVALSADLANALSRAAGRAGITPQAYLEDAVRLALELKPPGVARVRAELQKAS
;
A
#
# COMPACT_ATOMS: atom_id res chain seq x y z
N MET A 1 1.44 -26.12 -5.44
CA MET A 1 0.82 -24.94 -6.09
C MET A 1 0.47 -23.95 -4.98
N ARG A 2 0.66 -22.64 -5.17
CA ARG A 2 0.31 -21.64 -4.15
C ARG A 2 -1.11 -21.13 -4.42
N THR A 3 -1.90 -20.96 -3.37
CA THR A 3 -3.20 -20.29 -3.47
C THR A 3 -2.97 -18.79 -3.58
N ILE A 4 -3.55 -18.15 -4.60
CA ILE A 4 -3.42 -16.70 -4.80
C ILE A 4 -4.47 -16.00 -3.95
N VAL A 5 -4.02 -15.01 -3.19
CA VAL A 5 -4.87 -14.24 -2.29
C VAL A 5 -4.63 -12.76 -2.52
N TYR A 6 -5.70 -12.01 -2.75
CA TYR A 6 -5.68 -10.56 -2.82
C TYR A 6 -6.18 -10.00 -1.51
N ALA A 7 -5.47 -9.02 -0.96
CA ALA A 7 -5.87 -8.35 0.27
C ALA A 7 -5.65 -6.85 0.12
N ASP A 8 -6.70 -6.09 0.42
CA ASP A 8 -6.74 -4.63 0.33
C ASP A 8 -7.54 -4.05 1.50
N GLY A 9 -7.24 -2.81 1.89
CA GLY A 9 -7.95 -2.10 2.93
C GLY A 9 -7.72 -0.60 2.88
N GLY A 10 -8.70 0.17 3.36
CA GLY A 10 -8.61 1.62 3.31
C GLY A 10 -9.68 2.31 4.14
N CYS A 11 -9.43 3.59 4.43
CA CYS A 11 -10.33 4.48 5.14
C CYS A 11 -10.58 5.73 4.31
N ASP A 12 -11.76 6.30 4.50
CA ASP A 12 -12.10 7.60 3.96
C ASP A 12 -13.18 8.25 4.84
N PRO A 13 -12.87 9.33 5.58
CA PRO A 13 -11.54 9.97 5.76
C PRO A 13 -10.54 9.12 6.56
N ASN A 14 -9.28 9.56 6.68
CA ASN A 14 -8.20 8.87 7.41
C ASN A 14 -7.52 9.78 8.46
N PRO A 15 -7.63 9.51 9.78
CA PRO A 15 -8.39 8.42 10.40
C PRO A 15 -9.90 8.59 10.21
N GLY A 16 -10.63 7.48 10.30
CA GLY A 16 -12.07 7.48 10.11
C GLY A 16 -12.63 6.08 9.87
N PRO A 17 -13.83 5.97 9.30
CA PRO A 17 -14.42 4.69 8.94
C PRO A 17 -13.56 4.01 7.87
N GLY A 18 -13.25 2.75 8.09
CA GLY A 18 -12.43 1.94 7.22
C GLY A 18 -13.02 0.57 6.97
N GLY A 19 -12.55 -0.07 5.92
CA GLY A 19 -12.88 -1.45 5.61
C GLY A 19 -11.71 -2.18 5.00
N TRP A 20 -11.77 -3.51 5.06
CA TRP A 20 -10.81 -4.43 4.50
C TRP A 20 -11.54 -5.48 3.66
N GLY A 21 -10.87 -6.00 2.64
CA GLY A 21 -11.40 -6.97 1.71
C GLY A 21 -10.34 -8.01 1.32
N VAL A 22 -10.76 -9.26 1.19
CA VAL A 22 -9.91 -10.38 0.81
C VAL A 22 -10.60 -11.21 -0.25
N VAL A 23 -9.85 -11.62 -1.27
CA VAL A 23 -10.29 -12.55 -2.32
C VAL A 23 -9.29 -13.70 -2.40
N ILE A 24 -9.75 -14.91 -2.17
CA ILE A 24 -8.96 -16.14 -2.23
C ILE A 24 -9.37 -16.92 -3.48
N GLN A 25 -8.40 -17.22 -4.34
CA GLN A 25 -8.61 -18.02 -5.55
C GLN A 25 -8.29 -19.48 -5.26
N ASP A 26 -9.29 -20.25 -4.84
CA ASP A 26 -9.18 -21.69 -4.64
C ASP A 26 -9.58 -22.46 -5.92
N PRO A 27 -8.96 -23.62 -6.22
CA PRO A 27 -9.42 -24.49 -7.29
C PRO A 27 -10.92 -24.86 -7.24
N ALA A 28 -11.52 -24.93 -6.05
CA ALA A 28 -12.93 -25.23 -5.84
C ALA A 28 -13.85 -24.00 -5.98
N GLY A 29 -13.30 -22.79 -6.06
CA GLY A 29 -14.06 -21.55 -6.20
C GLY A 29 -13.40 -20.34 -5.55
N THR A 30 -13.99 -19.17 -5.75
CA THR A 30 -13.52 -17.93 -5.11
C THR A 30 -14.15 -17.78 -3.73
N VAL A 31 -13.33 -17.54 -2.71
CA VAL A 31 -13.79 -17.14 -1.38
C VAL A 31 -13.55 -15.65 -1.20
N GLU A 32 -14.54 -14.94 -0.67
CA GLU A 32 -14.51 -13.50 -0.44
C GLU A 32 -14.80 -13.20 1.02
N LEU A 33 -13.95 -12.38 1.64
CA LEU A 33 -14.10 -11.95 3.03
C LEU A 33 -14.02 -10.43 3.09
N HIS A 34 -14.79 -9.81 3.98
CA HIS A 34 -14.72 -8.38 4.22
C HIS A 34 -15.14 -8.03 5.64
N GLY A 35 -14.81 -6.82 6.03
CA GLY A 35 -15.25 -6.24 7.30
C GLY A 35 -14.81 -4.79 7.40
N GLY A 36 -15.18 -4.11 8.48
CA GLY A 36 -14.81 -2.73 8.67
C GLY A 36 -14.88 -2.28 10.12
N ASP A 37 -14.36 -1.09 10.35
CA ASP A 37 -14.30 -0.43 11.65
C ASP A 37 -14.69 1.04 11.46
N ARG A 38 -15.46 1.59 12.40
CA ARG A 38 -15.90 3.00 12.38
C ARG A 38 -14.76 3.96 12.68
N ALA A 39 -13.72 3.52 13.39
CA ALA A 39 -12.64 4.37 13.87
C ALA A 39 -11.27 3.69 13.70
N THR A 40 -10.70 3.80 12.51
CA THR A 40 -9.44 3.15 12.13
C THR A 40 -8.60 4.04 11.19
N THR A 41 -7.57 3.48 10.57
CA THR A 41 -6.69 4.14 9.59
C THR A 41 -6.42 3.23 8.40
N ASN A 42 -6.00 3.81 7.26
CA ASN A 42 -5.68 3.03 6.05
C ASN A 42 -4.73 1.87 6.36
N ASN A 43 -3.59 2.17 6.95
CA ASN A 43 -2.57 1.17 7.28
C ASN A 43 -3.08 0.05 8.18
N ARG A 44 -3.98 0.35 9.13
CA ARG A 44 -4.58 -0.69 9.99
C ARG A 44 -5.52 -1.59 9.19
N MET A 45 -6.29 -1.05 8.26
CA MET A 45 -7.17 -1.83 7.40
C MET A 45 -6.39 -2.70 6.40
N GLU A 46 -5.33 -2.17 5.79
CA GLU A 46 -4.42 -2.96 4.94
C GLU A 46 -3.79 -4.13 5.70
N LEU A 47 -3.27 -3.88 6.92
CA LEU A 47 -2.75 -4.95 7.79
C LEU A 47 -3.83 -5.95 8.19
N THR A 48 -5.03 -5.47 8.51
CA THR A 48 -6.16 -6.32 8.89
C THR A 48 -6.55 -7.23 7.74
N ALA A 49 -6.60 -6.74 6.50
CA ALA A 49 -6.88 -7.56 5.32
C ALA A 49 -5.89 -8.73 5.21
N ALA A 50 -4.59 -8.45 5.29
CA ALA A 50 -3.54 -9.47 5.24
C ALA A 50 -3.64 -10.49 6.41
N ILE A 51 -3.94 -10.02 7.62
CA ILE A 51 -4.13 -10.87 8.81
C ILE A 51 -5.34 -11.80 8.62
N ARG A 52 -6.49 -11.25 8.23
CA ARG A 52 -7.73 -12.01 8.04
C ARG A 52 -7.59 -13.04 6.92
N ALA A 53 -6.85 -12.69 5.87
CA ALA A 53 -6.48 -13.63 4.83
C ALA A 53 -5.66 -14.80 5.38
N LEU A 54 -4.62 -14.56 6.18
CA LEU A 54 -3.81 -15.64 6.75
C LEU A 54 -4.57 -16.50 7.77
N GLU A 55 -5.46 -15.91 8.56
CA GLU A 55 -6.31 -16.63 9.53
C GLU A 55 -7.22 -17.68 8.89
N HIS A 56 -7.63 -17.45 7.64
CA HIS A 56 -8.45 -18.39 6.90
C HIS A 56 -7.71 -19.71 6.59
N PHE A 57 -6.38 -19.67 6.45
CA PHE A 57 -5.60 -20.85 6.07
C PHE A 57 -5.06 -21.58 7.30
N PRO A 58 -4.97 -22.93 7.26
CA PRO A 58 -4.27 -23.68 8.29
C PRO A 58 -2.76 -23.39 8.28
N GLU A 59 -2.08 -23.76 9.37
CA GLU A 59 -0.61 -23.74 9.43
C GLU A 59 -0.01 -24.62 8.31
N GLY A 60 1.15 -24.22 7.80
CA GLY A 60 1.84 -24.89 6.69
C GLY A 60 1.27 -24.64 5.29
N ALA A 61 0.16 -23.91 5.16
CA ALA A 61 -0.41 -23.57 3.85
C ALA A 61 0.56 -22.77 2.97
N SER A 62 0.57 -23.06 1.66
CA SER A 62 1.40 -22.34 0.68
C SER A 62 0.57 -21.25 -0.02
N ILE A 63 0.90 -19.99 0.25
CA ILE A 63 0.11 -18.83 -0.16
C ILE A 63 0.96 -17.88 -1.01
N GLU A 64 0.35 -17.25 -2.02
CA GLU A 64 0.87 -16.04 -2.65
C GLU A 64 -0.06 -14.87 -2.30
N MET A 65 0.38 -14.03 -1.37
CA MET A 65 -0.32 -12.84 -0.93
C MET A 65 0.02 -11.67 -1.86
N ARG A 66 -1.00 -11.13 -2.53
CA ARG A 66 -0.94 -9.96 -3.40
C ARG A 66 -1.61 -8.78 -2.69
N CYS A 67 -0.83 -7.73 -2.46
CA CYS A 67 -1.30 -6.49 -1.85
C CYS A 67 -0.74 -5.30 -2.65
N ASP A 68 -1.52 -4.24 -2.80
CA ASP A 68 -1.03 -2.95 -3.31
C ASP A 68 -0.45 -2.05 -2.23
N SER A 69 -0.69 -2.36 -0.96
CA SER A 69 -0.01 -1.76 0.17
C SER A 69 1.49 -2.10 0.20
N GLN A 70 2.31 -1.11 -0.19
CA GLN A 70 3.76 -1.18 0.05
C GLN A 70 4.08 -1.24 1.54
N TYR A 71 3.23 -0.67 2.40
CA TYR A 71 3.43 -0.70 3.84
C TYR A 71 3.38 -2.14 4.37
N VAL A 72 2.37 -2.93 3.99
CA VAL A 72 2.27 -4.35 4.35
C VAL A 72 3.45 -5.13 3.77
N VAL A 73 3.67 -5.04 2.46
CA VAL A 73 4.70 -5.85 1.77
C VAL A 73 6.10 -5.57 2.32
N LYS A 74 6.49 -4.30 2.47
CA LYS A 74 7.83 -3.97 3.01
C LYS A 74 7.96 -4.28 4.49
N SER A 75 6.87 -4.18 5.26
CA SER A 75 6.91 -4.57 6.67
C SER A 75 7.37 -6.02 6.81
N VAL A 76 6.74 -6.94 6.09
CA VAL A 76 7.06 -8.37 6.17
C VAL A 76 8.36 -8.76 5.45
N THR A 77 8.68 -8.15 4.30
CA THR A 77 9.86 -8.54 3.51
C THR A 77 11.16 -7.85 3.92
N GLU A 78 11.10 -6.64 4.47
CA GLU A 78 12.29 -5.81 4.73
C GLU A 78 12.45 -5.43 6.20
N TRP A 79 11.39 -4.94 6.85
CA TRP A 79 11.55 -4.20 8.12
C TRP A 79 11.38 -5.06 9.37
N MET A 80 10.46 -6.00 9.36
CA MET A 80 10.03 -6.78 10.53
C MET A 80 11.18 -7.56 11.16
N ARG A 81 12.11 -8.10 10.36
CA ARG A 81 13.34 -8.73 10.88
C ARG A 81 14.14 -7.77 11.76
N GLY A 82 14.36 -6.54 11.30
CA GLY A 82 15.09 -5.52 12.03
C GLY A 82 14.32 -4.95 13.23
N TRP A 83 12.99 -4.94 13.18
CA TRP A 83 12.16 -4.57 14.32
C TRP A 83 12.20 -5.63 15.42
N LYS A 84 12.07 -6.91 15.08
CA LYS A 84 12.17 -8.03 16.03
C LYS A 84 13.52 -8.04 16.76
N ALA A 85 14.62 -7.85 16.02
CA ALA A 85 15.95 -7.76 16.61
C ALA A 85 16.12 -6.59 17.59
N ARG A 86 15.30 -5.53 17.48
CA ARG A 86 15.31 -4.35 18.35
C ARG A 86 14.14 -4.34 19.35
N GLY A 87 13.51 -5.50 19.60
CA GLY A 87 12.38 -5.61 20.52
C GLY A 87 11.17 -4.79 20.11
N TRP A 88 10.91 -4.70 18.79
CA TRP A 88 9.82 -3.91 18.18
C TRP A 88 9.90 -2.40 18.46
N ARG A 89 11.11 -1.85 18.45
CA ARG A 89 11.37 -0.41 18.62
C ARG A 89 12.13 0.17 17.42
N THR A 90 11.86 1.44 17.14
CA THR A 90 12.58 2.30 16.21
C THR A 90 13.33 3.38 16.99
N ALA A 91 14.10 4.23 16.31
CA ALA A 91 14.79 5.36 16.95
C ALA A 91 13.81 6.35 17.62
N THR A 92 12.56 6.39 17.17
CA THR A 92 11.55 7.36 17.64
C THR A 92 10.53 6.76 18.61
N GLY A 93 10.67 5.49 19.00
CA GLY A 93 9.74 4.83 19.92
C GLY A 93 9.32 3.42 19.47
N PRO A 94 8.21 2.87 20.00
CA PRO A 94 7.65 1.61 19.52
C PRO A 94 7.32 1.64 18.03
N VAL A 95 7.38 0.48 17.37
CA VAL A 95 6.89 0.33 15.99
C VAL A 95 5.40 0.66 15.95
N LYS A 96 4.97 1.43 14.94
CA LYS A 96 3.55 1.76 14.75
C LYS A 96 2.75 0.50 14.42
N ASN A 97 1.51 0.41 14.91
CA ASN A 97 0.63 -0.76 14.73
C ASN A 97 1.27 -2.07 15.22
N ILE A 98 2.06 -2.01 16.30
CA ILE A 98 2.78 -3.16 16.86
C ILE A 98 1.85 -4.36 17.14
N ASP A 99 0.62 -4.09 17.57
CA ASP A 99 -0.43 -5.08 17.83
C ASP A 99 -0.74 -5.91 16.58
N LEU A 100 -0.97 -5.26 15.44
CA LEU A 100 -1.24 -5.93 14.17
C LEU A 100 0.04 -6.54 13.58
N MET A 101 1.18 -5.85 13.71
CA MET A 101 2.46 -6.33 13.17
C MET A 101 2.92 -7.64 13.82
N GLN A 102 2.78 -7.77 15.14
CA GLN A 102 3.13 -8.98 15.86
C GLN A 102 2.20 -10.14 15.49
N ARG A 103 0.90 -9.87 15.34
CA ARG A 103 -0.08 -10.87 14.86
C ARG A 103 0.23 -11.32 13.44
N LEU A 104 0.53 -10.38 12.54
CA LEU A 104 0.93 -10.67 11.17
C LEU A 104 2.20 -11.51 11.10
N ASP A 105 3.23 -11.17 11.89
CA ASP A 105 4.49 -11.94 11.99
C ASP A 105 4.23 -13.39 12.41
N ALA A 106 3.45 -13.59 13.46
CA ALA A 106 3.13 -14.94 13.96
C ALA A 106 2.39 -15.78 12.93
N LEU A 107 1.37 -15.20 12.28
CA LEU A 107 0.58 -15.89 11.25
C LEU A 107 1.41 -16.20 9.99
N ALA A 108 2.23 -15.25 9.56
CA ALA A 108 3.09 -15.41 8.40
C ALA A 108 4.22 -16.43 8.66
N ALA A 109 4.77 -16.48 9.87
CA ALA A 109 5.82 -17.45 10.23
C ALA A 109 5.30 -18.90 10.28
N ALA A 110 4.01 -19.10 10.56
CA ALA A 110 3.38 -20.42 10.60
C ALA A 110 2.96 -20.95 9.22
N ARG A 111 3.17 -20.20 8.14
CA ARG A 111 2.70 -20.51 6.77
C ARG A 111 3.83 -20.25 5.76
N ASP A 112 3.76 -20.90 4.59
CA ASP A 112 4.67 -20.62 3.49
C ASP A 112 4.10 -19.48 2.63
N VAL A 113 4.36 -18.23 3.01
CA VAL A 113 3.79 -17.04 2.37
C VAL A 113 4.80 -16.38 1.42
N ARG A 114 4.42 -16.26 0.14
CA ARG A 114 5.08 -15.38 -0.82
C ARG A 114 4.35 -14.06 -0.86
N TRP A 115 5.06 -12.95 -0.69
CA TRP A 115 4.50 -11.61 -0.77
C TRP A 115 4.81 -10.98 -2.11
N THR A 116 3.77 -10.54 -2.81
CA THR A 116 3.85 -9.88 -4.11
C THR A 116 3.19 -8.51 -3.99
N TRP A 117 3.98 -7.46 -4.24
CA TRP A 117 3.40 -6.13 -4.40
C TRP A 117 2.78 -6.00 -5.78
N VAL A 118 1.50 -5.63 -5.83
CA VAL A 118 0.79 -5.32 -7.07
C VAL A 118 0.53 -3.82 -7.14
N ARG A 119 0.38 -3.27 -8.35
CA ARG A 119 0.04 -1.85 -8.48
C ARG A 119 -1.48 -1.71 -8.27
N GLY A 120 -1.87 -0.85 -7.33
CA GLY A 120 -3.29 -0.53 -7.12
C GLY A 120 -3.95 -0.01 -8.40
N HIS A 121 -5.21 -0.40 -8.62
CA HIS A 121 -6.04 -0.02 -9.78
C HIS A 121 -5.39 -0.22 -11.16
N ALA A 122 -4.53 -1.24 -11.31
CA ALA A 122 -3.83 -1.54 -12.56
C ALA A 122 -4.49 -2.64 -13.42
N GLY A 123 -5.78 -2.93 -13.24
CA GLY A 123 -6.51 -3.91 -14.05
C GLY A 123 -6.44 -5.36 -13.55
N GLU A 124 -5.94 -5.60 -12.33
CA GLU A 124 -5.93 -6.94 -11.74
C GLU A 124 -7.27 -7.20 -11.03
N ALA A 125 -8.14 -8.00 -11.68
CA ALA A 125 -9.51 -8.22 -11.25
C ALA A 125 -9.67 -8.68 -9.79
N GLY A 126 -8.71 -9.46 -9.28
CA GLY A 126 -8.69 -9.88 -7.87
C GLY A 126 -8.47 -8.73 -6.89
N ASN A 127 -7.51 -7.84 -7.19
CA ASN A 127 -7.24 -6.66 -6.37
C ASN A 127 -8.40 -5.68 -6.42
N GLU A 128 -8.96 -5.43 -7.60
CA GLU A 128 -10.15 -4.57 -7.74
C GLU A 128 -11.37 -5.12 -7.00
N ARG A 129 -11.48 -6.45 -6.91
CA ARG A 129 -12.54 -7.08 -6.11
C ARG A 129 -12.27 -6.90 -4.61
N ALA A 130 -11.03 -7.04 -4.16
CA ALA A 130 -10.64 -6.76 -2.77
C ALA A 130 -10.93 -5.29 -2.38
N ASP A 131 -10.61 -4.32 -3.24
CA ASP A 131 -10.95 -2.89 -3.05
C ASP A 131 -12.47 -2.68 -2.89
N ARG A 132 -13.28 -3.31 -3.77
CA ARG A 132 -14.75 -3.25 -3.68
C ARG A 132 -15.28 -3.84 -2.36
N LEU A 133 -14.65 -4.92 -1.87
CA LEU A 133 -14.98 -5.55 -0.60
C LEU A 133 -14.58 -4.65 0.59
N ALA A 134 -13.42 -4.00 0.54
CA ALA A 134 -13.01 -3.00 1.54
C ALA A 134 -14.00 -1.82 1.58
N ALA A 135 -14.41 -1.31 0.42
CA ALA A 135 -15.43 -0.27 0.33
C ALA A 135 -16.78 -0.73 0.89
N LEU A 136 -17.16 -2.01 0.72
CA LEU A 136 -18.36 -2.60 1.32
C LEU A 136 -18.25 -2.65 2.84
N GLY A 137 -17.17 -3.20 3.38
CA GLY A 137 -16.94 -3.28 4.83
C GLY A 137 -16.96 -1.91 5.51
N ARG A 138 -16.39 -0.89 4.87
CA ARG A 138 -16.46 0.50 5.35
C ARG A 138 -17.90 1.00 5.44
N ARG A 139 -18.73 0.74 4.42
CA ARG A 139 -20.15 1.14 4.43
C ARG A 139 -20.92 0.43 5.53
N GLU A 140 -20.72 -0.88 5.69
CA GLU A 140 -21.40 -1.67 6.72
C GLU A 140 -21.05 -1.21 8.14
N ALA A 141 -19.77 -0.89 8.38
CA ALA A 141 -19.32 -0.32 9.66
C ALA A 141 -20.03 1.00 9.97
N LEU A 142 -20.26 1.85 8.96
CA LEU A 142 -21.01 3.11 9.09
C LEU A 142 -22.50 2.90 9.33
N SER A 143 -23.10 1.88 8.71
CA SER A 143 -24.52 1.57 8.82
C SER A 143 -24.91 0.82 10.11
N GLY A 144 -23.95 0.33 10.91
CA GLY A 144 -24.22 -0.35 12.18
C GLY A 144 -24.68 -1.80 12.05
N THR A 145 -24.77 -2.32 10.82
CA THR A 145 -25.06 -3.74 10.54
C THR A 145 -23.77 -4.54 10.72
N THR A 146 -23.47 -4.96 11.96
CA THR A 146 -22.30 -5.78 12.26
C THR A 146 -22.69 -7.26 12.26
N SER A 147 -22.20 -8.00 11.26
CA SER A 147 -22.06 -9.45 11.37
C SER A 147 -20.77 -9.75 12.14
N GLY A 148 -20.88 -10.07 13.44
CA GLY A 148 -19.98 -10.95 14.20
C GLY A 148 -18.51 -10.53 14.46
N GLU A 149 -18.31 -9.87 15.60
CA GLU A 149 -17.24 -10.10 16.61
C GLU A 149 -15.77 -9.68 16.36
N ALA A 150 -15.37 -8.54 16.94
CA ALA A 150 -14.47 -8.41 18.11
C ALA A 150 -13.92 -6.96 18.18
N THR A 151 -14.36 -6.23 19.19
CA THR A 151 -14.01 -4.82 19.46
C THR A 151 -12.50 -4.69 19.71
N LEU A 152 -11.79 -4.02 18.81
CA LEU A 152 -10.44 -3.50 19.08
C LEU A 152 -10.60 -2.07 19.60
N SER A 153 -9.90 -1.74 20.69
CA SER A 153 -9.93 -0.45 21.37
C SER A 153 -9.78 0.74 20.43
N PRO A 154 -10.34 1.91 20.78
CA PRO A 154 -10.22 3.13 19.98
C PRO A 154 -8.73 3.48 19.83
N ALA A 155 -8.26 3.48 18.59
CA ALA A 155 -6.88 3.85 18.29
C ALA A 155 -6.70 5.36 18.46
N ASP A 156 -5.66 5.75 19.20
CA ASP A 156 -5.13 7.12 19.17
C ASP A 156 -4.85 7.54 17.71
N PRO A 157 -4.97 8.84 17.36
CA PRO A 157 -4.64 9.32 16.03
C PRO A 157 -3.20 8.95 15.70
N VAL A 158 -3.04 7.96 14.81
CA VAL A 158 -1.74 7.55 14.31
C VAL A 158 -1.24 8.67 13.40
N PRO A 159 -0.16 9.41 13.75
CA PRO A 159 0.41 10.35 12.81
C PRO A 159 0.83 9.58 11.56
N ALA A 160 0.71 10.20 10.38
CA ALA A 160 1.14 9.63 9.11
C ALA A 160 2.51 8.91 9.30
N PRO A 161 2.70 7.70 8.74
CA PRO A 161 3.99 7.03 8.84
C PRO A 161 5.07 8.01 8.34
N PRO A 162 6.26 8.05 8.96
CA PRO A 162 7.37 8.66 8.27
C PRO A 162 7.49 7.95 6.92
N VAL A 163 7.39 8.71 5.83
CA VAL A 163 7.83 8.27 4.51
C VAL A 163 9.18 7.57 4.74
N PRO A 164 9.40 6.35 4.23
CA PRO A 164 10.64 5.62 4.50
C PRO A 164 11.82 6.56 4.27
N SER A 165 12.63 6.79 5.31
CA SER A 165 13.91 7.48 5.12
C SER A 165 14.65 6.71 4.03
N PRO A 166 14.97 7.35 2.89
CA PRO A 166 15.67 6.65 1.84
C PRO A 166 17.00 6.16 2.42
N ALA A 167 17.27 4.87 2.25
CA ALA A 167 18.62 4.35 2.35
C ALA A 167 19.51 5.24 1.48
N HIS A 168 20.31 6.08 2.14
CA HIS A 168 21.27 7.03 1.56
C HIS A 168 20.94 7.57 0.15
N THR A 169 19.80 8.24 -0.02
CA THR A 169 19.68 9.21 -1.11
C THR A 169 20.13 10.54 -0.55
N LYS A 170 21.28 11.06 -0.99
CA LYS A 170 21.60 12.47 -0.78
C LYS A 170 20.44 13.27 -1.38
N THR A 171 19.62 13.91 -0.55
CA THR A 171 18.63 14.86 -1.02
C THR A 171 19.38 16.06 -1.57
N VAL A 172 19.47 16.14 -2.90
CA VAL A 172 19.92 17.36 -3.57
C VAL A 172 18.71 18.27 -3.64
N GLN A 173 18.73 19.38 -2.88
CA GLN A 173 17.74 20.42 -3.08
C GLN A 173 18.04 21.12 -4.40
N VAL A 174 17.14 20.97 -5.36
CA VAL A 174 17.20 21.67 -6.64
C VAL A 174 16.18 22.81 -6.55
N ALA A 175 16.67 24.06 -6.50
CA ALA A 175 15.81 25.21 -6.63
C ALA A 175 15.29 25.29 -8.08
N LEU A 176 13.98 25.14 -8.26
CA LEU A 176 13.33 25.39 -9.55
C LEU A 176 13.05 26.89 -9.67
N SER A 177 13.33 27.47 -10.84
CA SER A 177 12.91 28.84 -11.11
C SER A 177 11.38 28.92 -11.19
N ALA A 178 10.82 30.10 -10.90
CA ALA A 178 9.39 30.34 -11.04
C ALA A 178 8.88 30.04 -12.46
N ASP A 179 9.69 30.32 -13.48
CA ASP A 179 9.34 30.04 -14.88
C ASP A 179 9.24 28.55 -15.18
N LEU A 180 10.15 27.74 -14.64
CA LEU A 180 10.13 26.29 -14.80
C LEU A 180 8.93 25.67 -14.05
N ALA A 181 8.64 26.15 -12.84
CA ALA A 181 7.47 25.73 -12.08
C ALA A 181 6.16 26.05 -12.83
N ASN A 182 6.06 27.23 -13.42
CA ASN A 182 4.90 27.64 -14.22
C ASN A 182 4.78 26.83 -15.52
N ALA A 183 5.90 26.49 -16.17
CA ALA A 183 5.91 25.66 -17.36
C ALA A 183 5.42 24.23 -17.07
N LEU A 184 5.88 23.64 -15.95
CA LEU A 184 5.43 22.33 -15.47
C LEU A 184 3.92 22.33 -15.20
N SER A 185 3.41 23.35 -14.50
CA SER A 185 1.98 23.46 -14.21
C SER A 185 1.11 23.54 -15.47
N ARG A 186 1.55 24.29 -16.50
CA ARG A 186 0.84 24.35 -17.79
C ARG A 186 0.89 23.03 -18.55
N ALA A 187 2.03 22.36 -18.56
CA ALA A 187 2.19 21.07 -19.23
C ALA A 187 1.32 19.98 -18.57
N ALA A 188 1.28 19.96 -17.24
CA ALA A 188 0.41 19.08 -16.46
C ALA A 188 -1.07 19.35 -16.75
N GLY A 189 -1.47 20.62 -16.81
CA GLY A 189 -2.85 21.00 -17.17
C GLY A 189 -3.27 20.53 -18.57
N ARG A 190 -2.37 20.59 -19.56
CA ARG A 190 -2.63 20.03 -20.92
C ARG A 190 -2.73 18.51 -20.92
N ALA A 191 -2.01 17.85 -20.02
CA ALA A 191 -2.04 16.40 -19.85
C ALA A 191 -3.19 15.91 -18.95
N GLY A 192 -3.97 16.81 -18.34
CA GLY A 192 -5.07 16.45 -17.44
C GLY A 192 -4.63 15.83 -16.11
N ILE A 193 -3.38 16.02 -15.71
CA ILE A 193 -2.81 15.47 -14.47
C ILE A 193 -2.25 16.58 -13.57
N THR A 194 -1.92 16.25 -12.32
CA THR A 194 -1.36 17.23 -11.38
C THR A 194 0.10 17.58 -11.75
N PRO A 195 0.59 18.81 -11.44
CA PRO A 195 1.98 19.19 -11.68
C PRO A 195 3.00 18.26 -11.02
N GLN A 196 2.65 17.70 -9.86
CA GLN A 196 3.48 16.72 -9.16
C GLN A 196 3.56 15.40 -9.94
N ALA A 197 2.42 14.82 -10.34
CA ALA A 197 2.39 13.58 -11.12
C ALA A 197 3.15 13.72 -12.44
N TYR A 198 2.99 14.86 -13.12
CA TYR A 198 3.71 15.18 -14.36
C TYR A 198 5.23 15.25 -14.14
N LEU A 199 5.68 15.89 -13.05
CA LEU A 199 7.10 15.97 -12.70
C LEU A 199 7.69 14.59 -12.38
N GLU A 200 6.97 13.78 -11.61
CA GLU A 200 7.39 12.42 -11.25
C GLU A 200 7.54 11.53 -12.49
N ASP A 201 6.58 11.58 -13.43
CA ASP A 201 6.65 10.86 -14.69
C ASP A 201 7.81 11.33 -15.57
N ALA A 202 8.05 12.65 -15.65
CA ALA A 202 9.15 13.22 -16.42
C ALA A 202 10.52 12.83 -15.86
N VAL A 203 10.70 12.86 -14.53
CA VAL A 203 11.93 12.42 -13.86
C VAL A 203 12.15 10.93 -14.06
N ARG A 204 11.10 10.13 -13.93
CA ARG A 204 11.16 8.68 -14.13
C ARG A 204 11.58 8.33 -15.56
N LEU A 205 10.97 8.96 -16.57
CA LEU A 205 11.33 8.78 -17.97
C LEU A 205 12.79 9.15 -18.23
N ALA A 206 13.28 10.25 -17.64
CA ALA A 206 14.67 10.67 -17.78
C ALA A 206 15.66 9.66 -17.18
N LEU A 207 15.31 9.02 -16.06
CA LEU A 207 16.12 7.97 -15.44
C LEU A 207 16.12 6.67 -16.26
N GLU A 208 14.99 6.30 -16.85
CA GLU A 208 14.87 5.12 -17.72
C GLU A 208 15.66 5.29 -19.03
N LEU A 209 15.59 6.47 -19.65
CA LEU A 209 16.29 6.79 -20.90
C LEU A 209 17.82 6.87 -20.75
N LYS A 210 18.32 7.10 -19.53
CA LYS A 210 19.74 7.39 -19.22
C LYS A 210 20.27 8.63 -19.98
N PRO A 211 21.47 9.16 -19.66
CA PRO A 211 21.98 10.39 -20.27
C PRO A 211 21.99 10.41 -21.82
N PRO A 212 22.33 9.30 -22.52
CA PRO A 212 22.28 9.28 -23.99
C PRO A 212 20.86 9.42 -24.56
N GLY A 213 19.86 8.79 -23.92
CA GLY A 213 18.47 8.89 -24.35
C GLY A 213 17.89 10.27 -24.10
N VAL A 214 18.21 10.88 -22.96
CA VAL A 214 17.82 12.27 -22.65
C VAL A 214 18.42 13.26 -23.66
N ALA A 215 19.67 13.06 -24.08
CA ALA A 215 20.31 13.90 -25.10
C ALA A 215 19.61 13.79 -26.46
N ARG A 216 19.16 12.58 -26.83
CA ARG A 216 18.40 12.37 -28.06
C ARG A 216 17.03 13.07 -28.03
N VAL A 217 16.28 12.90 -26.94
CA VAL A 217 14.98 13.57 -26.76
C VAL A 217 15.14 15.09 -26.81
N ARG A 218 16.20 15.63 -26.19
CA ARG A 218 16.51 17.06 -26.25
C ARG A 218 16.75 17.53 -27.70
N ALA A 219 17.53 16.78 -28.48
CA ALA A 219 17.81 17.11 -29.87
C ALA A 219 16.56 17.05 -30.76
N GLU A 220 15.61 16.16 -30.46
CA GLU A 220 14.32 16.07 -31.16
C GLU A 220 13.41 17.26 -30.80
N LEU A 221 13.33 17.65 -29.52
CA LEU A 221 12.56 18.83 -29.08
C LEU A 221 13.08 20.14 -29.69
N GLN A 222 14.39 20.28 -29.86
CA GLN A 222 15.02 21.44 -30.51
C GLN A 222 14.74 21.53 -32.02
N LYS A 223 14.38 20.42 -32.67
CA LYS A 223 13.98 20.40 -34.09
C LYS A 223 12.50 20.69 -34.28
N ALA A 224 11.70 20.53 -33.23
CA ALA A 224 10.24 20.73 -33.23
C ALA A 224 9.81 22.10 -32.70
N SER A 225 10.76 22.94 -32.27
CA SER A 225 10.57 24.32 -31.80
C SER A 225 11.04 25.31 -32.86
#